data_AF-A0A2G8TLH6-F1
#
_entry.id   AF-A0A2G8TLH6-F1
#
_cell.length_a   1.000
_cell.length_b   1.000
_cell.length_c   1.000
_cell.angle_alpha   90.00
_cell.angle_beta   90.00
_cell.angle_gamma   90.00
#
_symmetry.space_group_name_H-M   'P 1'
#
loop_
_entity.id
_entity.type
_entity.pdbx_description
1 polymer ?
#
loop_
_entity_poly.entity_id
_entity_poly.type
_entity_poly.pdbx_seq_one_letter_code
_entity_poly.pdbx_strand_id
1 'polypeptide(L)'
;MHFREHQQVARVLLTWPTRPVLGQALAALILDRLQCVDASPTLIPLEIAARQIADAQLVLVVCWVPGRPVCDVDAIAQALKATARALAAAARPWE
;
A
#
# COMPACT_ATOMS: atom_id res chain seq x y z
N MET A 1 4.60 -4.77 14.63
CA MET A 1 4.41 -4.39 16.05
C MET A 1 4.92 -2.97 16.37
N HIS A 2 6.06 -2.52 15.83
CA HIS A 2 6.66 -1.21 16.14
C HIS A 2 5.76 0.05 16.04
N PHE A 3 4.92 0.19 15.01
CA PHE A 3 4.09 1.41 14.84
C PHE A 3 3.04 1.60 15.95
N ARG A 4 2.58 0.50 16.56
CA ARG A 4 1.61 0.53 17.66
C ARG A 4 2.26 0.83 19.01
N GLU A 5 3.54 0.54 19.16
CA GLU A 5 4.34 0.86 20.35
C GLU A 5 4.76 2.35 20.35
N HIS A 6 4.95 2.93 19.16
CA HIS A 6 5.31 4.34 18.98
C HIS A 6 4.19 5.17 18.34
N GLN A 7 2.96 5.06 18.85
CA GLN A 7 1.77 5.72 18.26
C GLN A 7 1.96 7.23 18.05
N GLN A 8 2.69 7.90 18.94
CA GLN A 8 2.95 9.34 18.81
C GLN A 8 3.83 9.66 17.58
N VAL A 9 4.91 8.90 17.39
CA VAL A 9 5.82 9.04 16.24
C VAL A 9 5.12 8.59 14.95
N ALA A 10 4.39 7.48 15.02
CA ALA A 10 3.55 6.99 13.94
C ALA A 10 2.55 8.04 13.49
N ARG A 11 1.82 8.67 14.42
CA ARG A 11 0.88 9.74 14.09
C ARG A 11 1.57 10.89 13.40
N VAL A 12 2.72 11.37 13.90
CA VAL A 12 3.50 12.47 13.28
C VAL A 12 3.96 12.12 11.87
N LEU A 13 4.52 10.91 11.67
CA LEU A 13 4.96 10.45 10.35
C LEU A 13 3.79 10.27 9.37
N LEU A 14 2.63 9.88 9.88
CA LEU A 14 1.42 9.64 9.10
C LEU A 14 0.50 10.87 8.98
N THR A 15 0.85 11.99 9.63
CA THR A 15 0.18 13.28 9.41
C THR A 15 0.80 14.03 8.23
N TRP A 16 0.04 14.95 7.64
CA TRP A 16 0.55 15.90 6.65
C TRP A 16 1.62 16.77 7.34
N PRO A 17 2.90 16.75 6.92
CA PRO A 17 3.38 16.85 5.53
C PRO A 17 4.29 15.70 5.03
N THR A 18 4.56 14.67 5.84
CA THR A 18 5.47 13.56 5.49
C THR A 18 4.80 12.45 4.68
N ARG A 19 3.46 12.42 4.67
CA ARG A 19 2.67 11.42 3.94
C ARG A 19 2.99 11.30 2.44
N PRO A 20 3.19 12.39 1.66
CA PRO A 20 3.56 12.29 0.24
C PRO A 20 4.92 11.62 0.03
N VAL A 21 5.90 11.90 0.89
CA VAL A 21 7.25 11.33 0.83
C VAL A 21 7.22 9.84 1.16
N LEU A 22 6.47 9.45 2.20
CA LEU A 22 6.24 8.05 2.55
C LEU A 22 5.52 7.29 1.42
N GLY A 23 4.51 7.92 0.80
CA GLY A 23 3.81 7.35 -0.36
C GLY A 23 4.72 7.12 -1.55
N GLN A 24 5.61 8.07 -1.85
CA GLN A 24 6.61 7.90 -2.92
C GLN A 24 7.61 6.79 -2.62
N ALA A 25 8.17 6.75 -1.42
CA ALA A 25 9.14 5.72 -1.04
C ALA A 25 8.50 4.32 -1.09
N LEU A 26 7.28 4.19 -0.57
CA LEU A 26 6.55 2.92 -0.60
C LEU A 26 6.19 2.51 -2.03
N ALA A 27 5.73 3.44 -2.88
CA ALA A 27 5.45 3.17 -4.28
C ALA A 27 6.71 2.70 -5.02
N ALA A 28 7.88 3.30 -4.78
CA ALA A 28 9.13 2.86 -5.40
C ALA A 28 9.50 1.40 -5.02
N LEU A 29 9.34 1.04 -3.74
CA LEU A 29 9.58 -0.34 -3.28
C LEU A 29 8.56 -1.35 -3.80
N ILE A 30 7.35 -0.92 -4.13
CA ILE A 30 6.33 -1.77 -4.74
C ILE A 30 6.62 -1.93 -6.24
N LEU A 31 7.00 -0.85 -6.92
CA LEU A 31 7.35 -0.85 -8.33
C LEU A 31 8.50 -1.82 -8.61
N ASP A 32 9.58 -1.75 -7.82
CA ASP A 32 10.72 -2.66 -7.93
C ASP A 32 10.29 -4.13 -7.83
N ARG A 33 9.40 -4.44 -6.88
CA ARG A 33 8.85 -5.79 -6.72
C ARG A 33 7.95 -6.21 -7.88
N LEU A 34 7.12 -5.31 -8.39
CA LEU A 34 6.24 -5.60 -9.53
C LEU A 34 7.08 -5.90 -10.79
N GLN A 35 8.15 -5.14 -11.01
CA GLN A 35 9.09 -5.36 -12.12
C GLN A 35 9.83 -6.70 -12.03
N CYS A 36 10.12 -7.18 -10.81
CA CYS A 36 10.72 -8.50 -10.63
C CYS A 36 9.75 -9.68 -10.84
N VAL A 37 8.44 -9.46 -10.73
CA VAL A 37 7.42 -10.53 -10.75
C VAL A 37 6.77 -10.68 -12.12
N ASP A 38 6.60 -9.61 -12.89
CA ASP A 38 5.92 -9.63 -14.20
C ASP A 38 6.80 -9.02 -15.30
N ALA A 39 7.19 -9.86 -16.27
CA ALA A 39 7.77 -9.44 -17.55
C ALA A 39 6.72 -9.27 -18.66
N SER A 40 5.45 -9.53 -18.34
CA SER A 40 4.35 -9.49 -19.30
C SER A 40 3.82 -8.07 -19.51
N PRO A 41 3.33 -7.74 -20.71
CA PRO A 41 2.78 -6.42 -21.01
C PRO A 41 1.56 -6.14 -20.12
N THR A 42 1.65 -5.07 -19.34
CA THR A 42 0.63 -4.67 -18.39
C THR A 42 -0.41 -3.76 -19.04
N LEU A 43 -1.68 -3.91 -18.69
CA LEU A 43 -2.77 -3.04 -19.21
C LEU A 43 -2.66 -1.60 -18.69
N ILE A 44 -2.02 -1.42 -17.54
CA ILE A 44 -1.74 -0.11 -16.93
C ILE A 44 -0.26 0.02 -16.63
N PRO A 45 0.32 1.24 -16.69
CA PRO A 45 1.68 1.48 -16.25
C PRO A 45 1.90 0.99 -14.80
N LEU A 46 2.99 0.26 -14.58
CA LEU A 46 3.33 -0.32 -13.28
C LEU A 46 3.50 0.76 -12.21
N GLU A 47 3.92 1.97 -12.60
CA GLU A 47 4.06 3.13 -11.73
C GLU A 47 2.71 3.56 -11.14
N ILE A 48 1.64 3.48 -11.94
CA ILE A 48 0.28 3.80 -11.48
C ILE A 48 -0.20 2.72 -10.52
N ALA A 49 0.01 1.44 -10.86
CA ALA A 49 -0.34 0.33 -9.97
C ALA A 49 0.39 0.43 -8.62
N ALA A 50 1.71 0.68 -8.64
CA ALA A 50 2.53 0.82 -7.45
C ALA A 50 2.09 1.98 -6.56
N ARG A 51 1.73 3.12 -7.15
CA ARG A 51 1.20 4.28 -6.42
C ARG A 51 -0.12 3.97 -5.72
N GLN A 52 -1.05 3.32 -6.43
CA GLN A 52 -2.36 2.94 -5.87
C GLN A 52 -2.23 1.95 -4.73
N ILE A 53 -1.32 0.97 -4.84
CA ILE A 53 -1.03 0.01 -3.75
C ILE A 53 -0.44 0.75 -2.54
N ALA A 54 0.51 1.66 -2.76
CA ALA A 54 1.14 2.43 -1.70
C ALA A 54 0.12 3.29 -0.94
N ASP A 55 -0.75 4.00 -1.66
CA ASP A 55 -1.77 4.84 -1.06
C ASP A 55 -2.80 4.02 -0.26
N ALA A 56 -3.23 2.87 -0.80
CA ALA A 56 -4.11 1.94 -0.09
C ALA A 56 -3.46 1.42 1.21
N GLN A 57 -2.18 1.00 1.15
CA GLN A 57 -1.41 0.58 2.33
C GLN A 57 -1.29 1.68 3.38
N LEU A 58 -1.02 2.92 2.96
CA LEU A 58 -0.89 4.04 3.89
C LEU A 58 -2.22 4.42 4.55
N VAL A 59 -3.32 4.42 3.81
CA VAL A 59 -4.66 4.68 4.39
C VAL A 59 -4.98 3.68 5.49
N LEU A 60 -4.65 2.41 5.26
CA LEU A 60 -4.92 1.34 6.21
C LEU A 60 -4.07 1.45 7.48
N VAL A 61 -2.79 1.81 7.33
CA VAL A 61 -1.90 2.08 8.47
C VAL A 61 -2.37 3.31 9.27
N VAL A 62 -2.81 4.37 8.59
CA VAL A 62 -3.38 5.57 9.23
C VAL A 62 -4.64 5.22 10.04
N CYS A 63 -5.50 4.33 9.53
CA CYS A 63 -6.69 3.88 10.24
C CYS A 63 -6.37 2.98 11.45
N TRP A 64 -5.31 2.17 11.36
CA TRP A 64 -4.92 1.23 12.41
C TRP A 64 -4.17 1.87 13.59
N VAL A 65 -3.25 2.80 13.33
CA VAL A 65 -2.39 3.45 14.34
C VAL A 65 -3.13 4.09 15.52
N PRO A 66 -4.24 4.84 15.34
CA PRO A 66 -4.97 5.43 16.47
C PRO A 66 -5.81 4.42 17.25
N GLY A 67 -5.79 3.12 16.90
CA GLY A 67 -6.54 2.09 17.61
C GLY A 67 -8.06 2.23 17.51
N ARG A 68 -8.57 2.92 16.47
CA ARG A 68 -10.01 3.03 16.28
C ARG A 68 -10.60 1.64 16.05
N PRO A 69 -11.69 1.24 16.74
CA PRO A 69 -12.34 -0.07 16.61
C PRO A 69 -13.05 -0.27 15.26
N VAL A 70 -12.88 0.66 14.32
CA VAL A 70 -13.60 0.71 13.04
C VAL A 70 -12.98 -0.20 11.98
N CYS A 71 -11.78 -0.74 12.23
CA CYS A 71 -11.04 -1.50 11.23
C CYS A 71 -10.42 -2.75 11.85
N ASP A 72 -11.05 -3.90 11.61
CA ASP A 72 -10.51 -5.21 11.93
C ASP A 72 -9.20 -5.44 11.14
N VAL A 73 -8.15 -5.81 11.85
CA VAL A 73 -6.81 -6.04 11.28
C VAL A 73 -6.85 -7.12 10.20
N ASP A 74 -7.69 -8.14 10.38
CA ASP A 74 -7.85 -9.20 9.40
C ASP A 74 -8.58 -8.69 8.15
N ALA A 75 -9.61 -7.87 8.31
CA ALA A 75 -10.30 -7.22 7.18
C ALA A 75 -9.36 -6.29 6.39
N ILE A 76 -8.48 -5.55 7.08
CA ILE A 76 -7.45 -4.70 6.48
C ILE A 76 -6.44 -5.55 5.68
N ALA A 77 -5.95 -6.64 6.26
CA ALA A 77 -5.00 -7.52 5.60
C ALA A 77 -5.61 -8.21 4.37
N GLN A 78 -6.89 -8.60 4.45
CA GLN A 78 -7.62 -9.16 3.30
C GLN A 78 -7.86 -8.13 2.20
N ALA A 79 -8.23 -6.90 2.56
CA ALA A 79 -8.36 -5.81 1.59
C ALA A 79 -7.03 -5.57 0.86
N LEU A 80 -5.90 -5.51 1.59
CA LEU A 80 -4.58 -5.37 0.97
C LEU A 80 -4.24 -6.51 0.02
N LYS A 81 -4.48 -7.75 0.47
CA LYS A 81 -4.21 -8.93 -0.34
C LYS A 81 -5.10 -8.95 -1.59
N ALA A 82 -6.36 -8.57 -1.47
CA ALA A 82 -7.31 -8.50 -2.57
C ALA A 82 -6.94 -7.38 -3.56
N THR A 83 -6.62 -6.18 -3.09
CA THR A 83 -6.19 -5.06 -3.94
C THR A 83 -4.87 -5.35 -4.64
N ALA A 84 -3.89 -5.91 -3.93
CA ALA A 84 -2.62 -6.32 -4.53
C ALA A 84 -2.82 -7.41 -5.58
N ARG A 85 -3.67 -8.40 -5.32
CA ARG A 85 -4.01 -9.45 -6.30
C ARG A 85 -4.77 -8.91 -7.49
N ALA A 86 -5.75 -8.03 -7.29
CA ALA A 86 -6.53 -7.44 -8.36
C ALA A 86 -5.65 -6.58 -9.28
N LEU A 87 -4.72 -5.82 -8.70
CA LEU A 87 -3.77 -5.00 -9.47
C LEU A 87 -2.71 -5.86 -10.18
N ALA A 88 -2.21 -6.93 -9.55
CA ALA A 88 -1.33 -7.89 -10.20
C ALA A 88 -2.05 -8.65 -11.33
N ALA A 89 -3.33 -9.00 -11.15
CA ALA A 89 -4.14 -9.63 -12.19
C ALA A 89 -4.45 -8.67 -13.34
N ALA A 90 -4.77 -7.41 -13.05
CA ALA A 90 -4.97 -6.38 -14.07
C ALA A 90 -3.67 -6.00 -14.81
N ALA A 91 -2.51 -6.29 -14.22
CA ALA A 91 -1.22 -6.17 -14.88
C ALA A 91 -0.93 -7.33 -15.85
N ARG A 92 -1.75 -8.38 -15.92
CA ARG A 92 -1.57 -9.44 -16.92
C ARG A 92 -2.30 -9.11 -18.23
N PRO A 93 -1.70 -9.37 -19.40
CA PRO A 93 -2.40 -9.30 -20.67
C PRO A 93 -3.49 -10.38 -20.72
N TRP A 94 -4.56 -10.12 -21.48
CA TRP A 94 -5.64 -11.09 -21.72
C TRP A 94 -5.06 -12.27 -22.51
N GLU A 95 -5.22 -13.49 -21.99
CA GLU A 95 -5.11 -14.71 -22.82
C GLU A 95 -6.38 -14.89 -23.67
#